data_AF-A0A533HRV8-F1
#
_entry.id   AF-A0A533HRV8-F1
#
_cell.length_a   1.000
_cell.length_b   1.000
_cell.length_c   1.000
_cell.angle_alpha   90.00
_cell.angle_beta   90.00
_cell.angle_gamma   90.00
#
_symmetry.space_group_name_H-M   'P 1'
#
loop_
_entity.id
_entity.type
_entity.pdbx_description
1 polymer ?
#
loop_
_entity_poly.entity_id
_entity_poly.type
_entity_poly.pdbx_seq_one_letter_code
_entity_poly.pdbx_strand_id
1 'polypeptide(L)' 'MHLIVLHDTAGSGNPLGVSGNYERIAFAPYFIFKDLITIFAFIFVLSLFVFFMPNVLGDSENYVVANPMQTPAAIVPE' A
#
# COMPACT_ATOMS: atom_id res chain seq x y z
N MET A 1 13.31 -10.04 -7.24
CA MET A 1 13.01 -10.19 -8.68
C MET A 1 12.16 -9.06 -9.25
N HIS A 2 11.10 -8.60 -8.59
CA HIS A 2 10.18 -7.57 -9.14
C HIS A 2 10.89 -6.30 -9.65
N LEU A 3 11.64 -5.59 -8.79
CA LEU A 3 12.32 -4.35 -9.19
C LEU A 3 13.45 -4.58 -10.21
N ILE A 4 14.12 -5.72 -10.15
CA ILE A 4 15.18 -6.09 -11.10
C ILE A 4 14.59 -6.25 -12.49
N VAL A 5 13.49 -6.99 -12.63
CA VAL A 5 12.80 -7.16 -13.91
C VAL A 5 12.29 -5.81 -14.43
N LEU A 6 11.67 -5.00 -13.56
CA LEU A 6 11.19 -3.67 -13.92
C LEU A 6 12.33 -2.80 -14.47
N HIS A 7 13.48 -2.79 -13.81
CA HIS A 7 14.60 -1.94 -14.16
C HIS A 7 15.35 -2.44 -15.41
N ASP A 8 15.56 -3.75 -15.52
CA ASP A 8 16.44 -4.32 -16.54
C ASP A 8 15.71 -4.60 -17.87
N THR A 9 14.40 -4.89 -17.84
CA THR A 9 13.69 -5.33 -19.06
C THR A 9 12.78 -4.28 -19.67
N ALA A 10 12.07 -3.47 -18.87
CA ALA A 10 10.96 -2.66 -19.38
C ALA A 10 11.01 -1.17 -19.00
N GLY A 11 11.58 -0.82 -17.85
CA GLY A 11 11.37 0.49 -17.23
C GLY A 11 9.91 0.70 -16.80
N SER A 12 9.61 1.90 -16.31
CA SER A 12 8.23 2.27 -15.97
C SER A 12 7.42 2.60 -17.22
N GLY A 13 6.17 2.13 -17.27
CA GLY A 13 5.19 2.62 -18.25
C GLY A 13 4.77 4.06 -17.98
N ASN A 14 4.09 4.68 -18.94
CA ASN A 14 3.50 6.02 -18.77
C ASN A 14 2.00 6.00 -19.10
N PRO A 15 1.22 7.02 -18.66
CA PRO A 15 -0.24 7.05 -18.84
C PRO A 15 -0.72 7.01 -20.30
N LEU A 16 0.13 7.40 -21.25
CA LEU A 16 -0.18 7.37 -22.67
C LEU A 16 0.06 5.99 -23.30
N GLY A 17 0.70 5.06 -22.58
CA GLY A 17 0.95 3.70 -23.06
C GLY A 17 1.96 3.60 -24.21
N VAL A 18 2.67 4.68 -24.53
CA VAL A 18 3.69 4.72 -25.59
C VAL A 18 5.10 4.57 -25.01
N SER A 19 6.11 4.32 -25.85
CA SER A 19 7.49 4.12 -25.38
C SER A 19 8.05 5.37 -24.70
N GLY A 20 8.32 5.35 -23.39
CA GLY A 20 8.92 6.50 -22.67
C GLY A 20 10.41 6.75 -22.95
N ASN A 21 10.98 6.20 -24.03
CA ASN A 21 12.41 6.35 -24.35
C ASN A 21 12.75 7.74 -24.90
N TYR A 22 11.79 8.42 -25.53
CA TYR A 22 12.00 9.73 -26.13
C TYR A 22 12.13 10.85 -25.09
N GLU A 23 11.56 10.67 -23.89
CA GLU A 23 11.55 11.66 -22.83
C GLU A 23 11.71 10.97 -21.47
N ARG A 24 12.93 10.97 -20.95
CA ARG A 24 13.25 10.47 -19.61
C ARG A 24 13.84 11.58 -18.78
N ILE A 25 13.37 11.67 -17.54
CA ILE A 25 13.95 12.52 -16.50
C ILE A 25 14.61 11.64 -15.44
N ALA A 26 15.65 12.16 -14.78
CA ALA A 26 16.31 11.46 -13.70
C ALA A 26 15.35 11.25 -12.51
N PHE A 27 15.52 10.15 -11.78
CA PHE A 27 14.71 9.84 -10.61
C PHE A 27 14.87 10.92 -9.52
N ALA A 28 16.12 11.28 -9.21
CA ALA A 28 16.45 12.40 -8.36
C ALA A 28 16.59 13.68 -9.20
N PRO A 29 16.02 14.83 -8.77
CA PRO A 29 15.26 15.05 -7.54
C PRO A 29 13.75 14.76 -7.66
N TYR A 30 13.23 14.64 -8.88
CA TYR A 30 11.81 14.76 -9.19
C TYR A 30 10.91 13.74 -8.49
N PHE A 31 11.21 12.45 -8.65
CA PHE A 31 10.38 11.39 -8.10
C PHE A 31 10.60 11.21 -6.59
N ILE A 32 11.79 11.55 -6.08
CA ILE A 32 12.04 11.56 -4.63
C ILE A 32 11.08 12.52 -3.92
N PHE A 33 11.00 13.77 -4.39
CA PHE A 33 10.09 14.75 -3.76
C PHE A 33 8.62 14.41 -4.00
N LYS A 34 8.28 13.89 -5.19
CA LYS A 34 6.92 13.43 -5.48
C LYS A 34 6.49 12.32 -4.53
N ASP A 35 7.32 11.30 -4.34
CA ASP A 35 7.04 10.15 -3.48
C ASP A 35 6.93 10.59 -2.02
N LEU A 36 7.78 11.52 -1.58
CA LEU A 36 7.74 12.05 -0.22
C LEU A 36 6.39 12.71 0.14
N ILE A 37 5.77 13.42 -0.81
CA ILE A 37 4.42 14.00 -0.60
C ILE A 37 3.41 12.88 -0.31
N THR A 38 3.45 11.80 -1.09
CA THR A 38 2.53 10.67 -0.91
C THR A 38 2.82 9.86 0.34
N ILE A 39 4.09 9.77 0.77
CA ILE A 39 4.48 9.14 2.04
C ILE A 39 3.86 9.91 3.21
N PHE A 40 3.95 11.24 3.22
CA PHE A 40 3.33 12.04 4.28
C PHE A 40 1.80 11.95 4.25
N ALA A 41 1.18 11.93 3.07
CA ALA A 41 -0.26 11.72 2.95
C ALA A 41 -0.68 10.33 3.48
N PHE A 42 0.07 9.28 3.16
CA PHE A 42 -0.15 7.94 3.67
C PHE A 42 -0.03 7.88 5.19
N ILE A 43 1.03 8.45 5.76
CA ILE A 43 1.24 8.50 7.21
C ILE A 43 0.10 9.27 7.90
N PHE A 44 -0.37 10.37 7.32
CA PHE A 44 -1.49 11.13 7.87
C PHE A 44 -2.77 10.29 7.92
N VAL A 45 -3.13 9.64 6.81
CA VAL A 45 -4.31 8.77 6.75
C VAL A 45 -4.16 7.59 7.72
N LEU A 46 -3.02 6.92 7.72
CA LEU A 46 -2.74 5.80 8.64
C LEU A 46 -2.85 6.26 10.11
N SER A 47 -2.38 7.46 10.44
CA SER A 47 -2.48 8.02 11.78
C SER A 47 -3.94 8.23 12.20
N LEU A 48 -4.84 8.58 11.28
CA LEU A 48 -6.27 8.69 11.61
C LEU A 48 -6.84 7.34 12.06
N PHE A 49 -6.52 6.26 11.34
CA PHE A 49 -6.93 4.91 11.74
C PHE A 49 -6.31 4.52 13.08
N VAL A 50 -4.99 4.67 13.23
CA VAL A 50 -4.28 4.21 14.44
C VAL A 50 -4.72 4.96 15.69
N PHE A 51 -4.85 6.29 15.64
CA PHE A 51 -5.10 7.08 16.85
C PHE A 51 -6.57 7.31 17.16
N PHE A 52 -7.45 7.40 16.17
CA PHE A 52 -8.86 7.74 16.39
C PHE A 52 -9.81 6.57 16.18
N MET A 53 -9.49 5.63 15.28
CA MET A 53 -10.39 4.55 14.87
C MET A 53 -9.66 3.19 14.71
N PRO A 54 -8.93 2.71 15.74
CA PRO A 54 -7.99 1.59 15.59
C PRO A 54 -8.64 0.26 15.22
N ASN A 55 -9.90 0.06 15.62
CA ASN A 55 -10.59 -1.23 15.46
C ASN A 55 -11.60 -1.22 14.32
N VAL A 56 -11.67 -0.14 13.53
CA VAL A 56 -12.73 0.03 12.51
C VAL A 56 -12.57 -0.91 11.32
N LEU A 57 -11.34 -1.33 11.02
CA LEU A 57 -11.04 -2.28 9.96
C LEU A 57 -10.88 -3.71 10.48
N GLY A 58 -11.15 -3.96 11.76
CA GLY A 58 -10.98 -5.27 12.40
C GLY A 58 -12.31 -5.89 12.83
N ASP A 59 -12.27 -7.18 13.13
CA ASP A 59 -13.40 -7.93 13.70
C ASP A 59 -13.29 -7.96 15.24
N SER A 60 -14.38 -7.65 15.93
CA SER A 60 -14.46 -7.72 17.39
C SER A 60 -14.26 -9.13 17.96
N GLU A 61 -14.62 -10.18 17.21
CA GLU A 61 -14.45 -11.57 17.65
C GLU A 61 -12.97 -11.95 17.82
N ASN A 62 -12.04 -11.26 17.14
CA ASN A 62 -10.60 -11.48 17.29
C ASN A 62 -10.03 -11.04 18.64
N TYR A 63 -10.82 -10.37 19.50
CA TYR A 63 -10.45 -10.12 20.89
C TYR A 63 -10.76 -11.30 21.83
N VAL A 64 -11.56 -12.28 21.37
CA VAL A 64 -11.85 -13.50 22.12
C VAL A 64 -10.75 -14.53 21.83
N VAL A 65 -10.28 -15.22 22.87
CA VAL A 65 -9.26 -16.26 22.71
C VAL A 65 -9.81 -17.41 21.86
N ALA A 66 -9.01 -17.86 20.90
CA ALA A 66 -9.39 -18.94 19.99
C ALA A 66 -9.81 -20.21 20.76
N ASN A 67 -10.96 -20.77 20.37
CA ASN A 67 -11.47 -22.03 20.89
C ASN A 67 -11.73 -23.01 19.73
N PRO A 68 -10.90 -24.06 19.55
CA PRO A 68 -11.08 -25.04 18.48
C PRO A 68 -12.41 -25.80 18.53
N MET A 69 -13.07 -25.84 19.69
CA MET A 69 -14.34 -26.52 19.89
C MET A 69 -15.56 -25.63 19.59
N GLN A 70 -15.35 -24.35 19.27
CA GLN A 70 -16.42 -23.38 19.06
C GLN A 70 -16.13 -22.47 17.87
N THR A 71 -17.06 -22.43 16.93
CA THR A 71 -17.03 -21.46 15.81
C THR A 71 -17.83 -20.21 16.20
N PRO A 72 -17.28 -18.99 16.01
CA PRO A 72 -18.04 -17.76 16.17
C PRO A 72 -19.26 -17.72 15.25
N ALA A 73 -20.37 -17.15 15.71
CA ALA A 73 -21.61 -17.11 14.94
C ALA A 73 -21.51 -16.22 13.69
N ALA A 74 -20.66 -15.18 13.73
CA ALA A 74 -20.46 -14.20 12.66
C ALA A 74 -19.04 -14.30 12.07
N ILE A 75 -18.56 -15.51 11.79
CA ILE A 75 -17.22 -15.70 11.20
C ILE A 75 -17.12 -15.10 9.78
N VAL A 76 -16.18 -14.19 9.57
CA VAL A 76 -15.94 -13.50 8.29
C VAL A 76 -14.43 -13.28 8.11
N PRO A 77 -13.87 -13.41 6.88
CA PRO A 77 -12.48 -13.01 6.59
C PRO A 77 -12.28 -11.49 6.74
N GLU A 78 -11.02 -11.07 6.89
CA GLU A 78 -10.66 -9.64 6.78
C GLU A 78 -10.88 -9.02 5.39
#